data_AF-A0A3M0KV46-F1
#
_entry.id   AF-A0A3M0KV46-F1
#
_cell.length_a   1.000
_cell.length_b   1.000
_cell.length_c   1.000
_cell.angle_alpha   90.00
_cell.angle_beta   90.00
_cell.angle_gamma   90.00
#
_symmetry.space_group_name_H-M   'P 1'
#
loop_
_entity.id
_entity.type
_entity.pdbx_description
1 polymer ?
#
loop_
_entity_poly.entity_id
_entity_poly.type
_entity_poly.pdbx_seq_one_letter_code
_entity_poly.pdbx_strand_id
1 'polypeptide(L)'
;MPTAPPEWGQNNEEGRKHMNEYRNLIIKGIKEAAPRGQNTKKAFEAQQEKEESPTEWLDRLRRNMKQYSGIDPETDVGKPLLRINFVTNAWPDIRKKLEKIEDWQNKSLDDLLKEAQKVYVRRDEEKAKLKAKLMAVTTRENNFQKNQKHTGTTSRDKISRDRGKEKNRIPIQTKSQQHSRNVCFYCGSEGHYRRNCPKQVIDLKIFKEMSTEEE
;
A
#
# COMPACT_ATOMS: atom_id res chain seq x y z
N MET A 1 51.28 13.87 14.56
CA MET A 1 51.36 12.45 14.18
C MET A 1 52.84 12.06 14.18
N PRO A 2 53.21 10.83 14.60
CA PRO A 2 54.59 10.35 14.50
C PRO A 2 55.04 10.41 13.03
N THR A 3 56.22 10.96 12.79
CA THR A 3 56.85 11.04 11.46
C THR A 3 57.76 9.83 11.17
N ALA A 4 57.98 8.98 12.17
CA ALA A 4 58.72 7.74 12.10
C ALA A 4 57.87 6.59 12.70
N PRO A 5 58.16 5.32 12.37
CA PRO A 5 57.46 4.17 12.94
C PRO A 5 57.54 4.16 14.48
N PRO A 6 56.41 4.23 15.20
CA PRO A 6 56.43 4.19 16.66
C PRO A 6 56.58 2.74 17.15
N GLU A 7 57.36 2.53 18.21
CA GLU A 7 57.55 1.22 18.85
C GLU A 7 56.37 0.85 19.79
N TRP A 8 55.14 1.04 19.33
CA TRP A 8 53.97 0.69 20.12
C TRP A 8 53.73 -0.82 20.07
N GLY A 9 53.98 -1.50 21.20
CA GLY A 9 53.73 -2.93 21.33
C GLY A 9 52.22 -3.26 21.35
N GLN A 10 51.81 -4.27 20.58
CA GLN A 10 50.40 -4.72 20.59
C GLN A 10 50.01 -5.45 21.88
N ASN A 11 50.99 -5.99 22.59
CA ASN A 11 50.78 -6.84 23.78
C ASN A 11 50.64 -6.05 25.08
N ASN A 12 50.82 -4.72 25.06
CA ASN A 12 50.63 -3.87 26.23
C ASN A 12 49.43 -2.92 26.05
N GLU A 13 48.77 -2.58 27.16
CA GLU A 13 47.55 -1.75 27.15
C GLU A 13 47.82 -0.36 26.56
N GLU A 14 48.95 0.23 26.93
CA GLU A 14 49.35 1.58 26.53
C GLU A 14 49.61 1.67 25.02
N GLY A 15 50.27 0.68 24.44
CA GLY A 15 50.49 0.58 22.99
C GLY A 15 49.20 0.40 22.23
N ARG A 16 48.25 -0.41 22.72
CA ARG A 16 46.90 -0.51 22.14
C ARG A 16 46.15 0.81 22.17
N LYS A 17 46.24 1.56 23.29
CA LYS A 17 45.64 2.88 23.42
C LYS A 17 46.23 3.87 22.41
N HIS A 18 47.56 3.96 22.32
CA HIS A 18 48.24 4.83 21.35
C HIS A 18 47.90 4.48 19.89
N MET A 19 47.85 3.19 19.54
CA MET A 19 47.43 2.76 18.20
C MET A 19 45.99 3.19 17.88
N ASN A 20 45.06 3.05 18.83
CA ASN A 20 43.67 3.48 18.66
C ASN A 20 43.55 5.00 18.51
N GLU A 21 44.26 5.77 19.34
CA GLU A 21 44.31 7.22 19.24
C GLU A 21 44.89 7.67 17.89
N TYR A 22 45.98 7.05 17.45
CA TYR A 22 46.59 7.32 16.15
C TYR A 22 45.66 7.00 14.98
N ARG A 23 45.01 5.84 15.00
CA ARG A 23 43.98 5.48 14.02
C ARG A 23 42.87 6.52 13.97
N ASN A 24 42.37 6.97 15.12
CA ASN A 24 41.32 7.99 15.20
C ASN A 24 41.81 9.34 14.65
N LEU A 25 43.05 9.73 14.92
CA LEU A 25 43.66 10.95 14.36
C LEU A 25 43.81 10.87 12.84
N ILE A 26 44.23 9.73 12.28
CA ILE A 26 44.27 9.53 10.82
C ILE A 26 42.87 9.66 10.22
N ILE A 27 41.88 8.95 10.79
CA ILE A 27 40.50 8.99 10.29
C ILE A 27 39.95 10.42 10.35
N LYS A 28 40.20 11.14 11.45
CA LYS A 28 39.79 12.53 11.61
C LYS A 28 40.46 13.42 10.56
N GLY A 29 41.78 13.30 10.39
CA GLY A 29 42.55 14.06 9.40
C GLY A 29 42.08 13.81 7.97
N ILE A 30 41.76 12.55 7.60
CA ILE A 30 41.20 12.22 6.28
C ILE A 30 39.83 12.88 6.09
N LYS A 31 38.95 12.82 7.10
CA LYS A 31 37.62 13.43 7.04
C LYS A 31 37.67 14.96 6.91
N GLU A 32 38.66 15.59 7.54
CA GLU A 32 38.88 17.06 7.48
C GLU A 32 39.54 17.49 6.17
N ALA A 33 40.54 16.74 5.68
CA ALA A 33 41.28 17.07 4.47
C ALA A 33 40.53 16.75 3.17
N ALA A 34 39.69 15.71 3.19
CA ALA A 34 38.83 15.32 2.07
C ALA A 34 37.39 15.18 2.58
N PRO A 35 36.63 16.30 2.65
CA PRO A 35 35.21 16.25 2.97
C PRO A 35 34.54 15.26 2.03
N ARG A 36 33.68 14.37 2.57
CA ARG A 36 32.85 13.52 1.71
C ARG A 36 32.14 14.42 0.70
N GLY A 37 32.39 14.19 -0.60
CA GLY A 37 31.77 14.99 -1.66
C GLY A 37 30.26 15.08 -1.44
N GLN A 38 29.73 16.30 -1.39
CA GLN A 38 28.32 16.52 -1.16
C GLN A 38 27.54 15.98 -2.35
N ASN A 39 26.69 14.98 -2.11
CA ASN A 39 25.76 14.44 -3.09
C ASN A 39 24.37 15.00 -2.82
N THR A 40 24.15 16.25 -3.24
CA THR A 40 22.87 16.96 -3.09
C THR A 40 21.72 16.19 -3.74
N LYS A 41 22.01 15.56 -4.89
CA LYS A 41 21.10 14.66 -5.60
C LYS A 41 20.57 13.57 -4.68
N LYS A 42 21.44 12.78 -4.07
CA LYS A 42 21.06 11.74 -3.10
C LYS A 42 20.43 12.28 -1.81
N ALA A 43 20.77 13.51 -1.42
CA ALA A 43 20.21 14.12 -0.21
C ALA A 43 18.72 14.50 -0.37
N PHE A 44 18.32 14.99 -1.54
CA PHE A 44 17.03 15.66 -1.74
C PHE A 44 16.13 15.06 -2.81
N GLU A 45 16.59 14.15 -3.68
CA GLU A 45 15.72 13.54 -4.69
C GLU A 45 14.89 12.36 -4.17
N ALA A 46 15.16 11.90 -2.95
CA ALA A 46 14.36 10.84 -2.34
C ALA A 46 12.90 11.28 -2.22
N GLN A 47 11.97 10.39 -2.57
CA GLN A 47 10.54 10.56 -2.36
C GLN A 47 10.05 9.59 -1.29
N GLN A 48 9.00 9.98 -0.58
CA GLN A 48 8.26 9.08 0.32
C GLN A 48 7.72 7.90 -0.49
N GLU A 49 7.86 6.69 0.02
CA GLU A 49 7.31 5.50 -0.63
C GLU A 49 5.81 5.35 -0.32
N LYS A 50 5.08 4.63 -1.19
CA LYS A 50 3.62 4.45 -1.06
C LYS A 50 3.21 3.95 0.32
N GLU A 51 3.90 2.92 0.84
CA GLU A 51 3.58 2.27 2.12
C GLU A 51 4.49 2.74 3.28
N GLU A 52 5.35 3.74 3.05
CA GLU A 52 6.20 4.31 4.09
C GLU A 52 5.42 5.34 4.91
N SER A 53 5.47 5.22 6.23
CA SER A 53 4.79 6.17 7.11
C SER A 53 5.45 7.56 7.06
N PRO A 54 4.69 8.64 7.30
CA PRO A 54 5.25 9.99 7.38
C PRO A 54 6.42 10.13 8.36
N THR A 55 6.42 9.39 9.48
CA THR A 55 7.52 9.39 10.45
C THR A 55 8.78 8.74 9.89
N GLU A 56 8.65 7.56 9.26
CA GLU A 56 9.79 6.88 8.63
C GLU A 56 10.39 7.71 7.50
N TRP A 57 9.53 8.33 6.69
CA TRP A 57 9.93 9.27 5.64
C TRP A 57 10.75 10.42 6.23
N LEU A 58 10.28 11.04 7.30
CA LEU A 58 10.97 12.14 7.95
C LEU A 58 12.34 11.73 8.50
N ASP A 59 12.43 10.55 9.13
CA ASP A 59 13.68 10.03 9.67
C ASP A 59 14.68 9.64 8.57
N ARG A 60 14.19 9.10 7.45
CA ARG A 60 15.02 8.84 6.27
C ARG A 60 15.53 10.14 5.66
N LEU A 61 14.69 11.18 5.57
CA LEU A 61 15.08 12.49 5.05
C LEU A 61 16.16 13.15 5.91
N ARG A 62 16.00 13.15 7.25
CA ARG A 62 17.03 13.62 8.20
C ARG A 62 18.37 12.90 8.02
N ARG A 63 18.32 11.57 7.89
CA ARG A 63 19.52 10.74 7.64
C ARG A 63 20.18 11.10 6.32
N ASN A 64 19.41 11.26 5.25
CA ASN A 64 19.93 11.60 3.92
C ASN A 64 20.60 12.97 3.90
N MET A 65 19.99 13.99 4.52
CA MET A 65 20.59 15.32 4.65
C MET A 65 21.95 15.25 5.37
N LYS A 66 21.99 14.60 6.53
CA LYS A 66 23.23 14.47 7.31
C LYS A 66 24.31 13.68 6.57
N GLN A 67 23.93 12.60 5.89
CA GLN A 67 24.86 11.68 5.26
C GLN A 67 25.41 12.19 3.93
N TYR A 68 24.57 12.83 3.10
CA TYR A 68 24.90 13.13 1.71
C TYR A 68 25.13 14.62 1.44
N SER A 69 24.51 15.55 2.17
CA SER A 69 24.81 16.99 2.03
C SER A 69 25.67 17.53 3.17
N GLY A 70 25.75 16.83 4.30
CA GLY A 70 26.44 17.31 5.50
C GLY A 70 25.71 18.46 6.20
N ILE A 71 24.50 18.80 5.74
CA ILE A 71 23.64 19.80 6.38
C ILE A 71 22.98 19.14 7.59
N ASP A 72 23.15 19.75 8.75
CA ASP A 72 22.45 19.31 9.96
C ASP A 72 20.99 19.79 9.91
N PRO A 73 20.00 18.88 9.94
CA PRO A 73 18.59 19.22 9.87
C PRO A 73 18.10 20.13 11.00
N GLU A 74 18.82 20.25 12.12
CA GLU A 74 18.39 21.04 13.27
C GLU A 74 18.90 22.49 13.26
N THR A 75 19.74 22.84 12.29
CA THR A 75 20.24 24.20 12.08
C THR A 75 19.19 25.11 11.42
N ASP A 76 19.40 26.43 11.50
CA ASP A 76 18.50 27.41 10.87
C ASP A 76 18.41 27.27 9.35
N VAL A 77 19.45 26.72 8.71
CA VAL A 77 19.45 26.38 7.27
C VAL A 77 18.80 25.00 7.03
N GLY A 78 19.05 24.04 7.92
CA GLY A 78 18.53 22.67 7.80
C GLY A 78 17.03 22.57 8.00
N LYS A 79 16.47 23.25 9.00
CA LYS A 79 15.04 23.16 9.36
C LYS A 79 14.10 23.58 8.21
N PRO A 80 14.31 24.71 7.50
CA PRO A 80 13.49 25.06 6.33
C PRO A 80 13.63 24.05 5.19
N LEU A 81 14.85 23.58 4.90
CA LEU A 81 15.09 22.59 3.85
C LEU A 81 14.40 21.26 4.15
N LEU A 82 14.50 20.79 5.40
CA LEU A 82 13.84 19.57 5.86
C LEU A 82 12.33 19.67 5.66
N ARG A 83 11.74 20.81 6.03
CA ARG A 83 10.30 21.08 5.89
C ARG A 83 9.84 21.11 4.43
N ILE A 84 10.55 21.83 3.57
CA ILE A 84 10.24 21.92 2.15
C ILE A 84 10.27 20.52 1.53
N ASN A 85 11.37 19.78 1.74
CA ASN A 85 11.51 18.43 1.17
C ASN A 85 10.52 17.43 1.76
N PHE A 86 10.18 17.54 3.04
CA PHE A 86 9.15 16.70 3.67
C PHE A 86 7.82 16.82 2.92
N VAL A 87 7.43 18.02 2.50
CA VAL A 87 6.18 18.28 1.78
C VAL A 87 6.28 17.96 0.30
N THR A 88 7.27 18.51 -0.41
CA THR A 88 7.36 18.41 -1.88
C THR A 88 7.59 16.98 -2.36
N ASN A 89 8.28 16.18 -1.55
CA ASN A 89 8.65 14.81 -1.89
C ASN A 89 7.79 13.77 -1.14
N ALA A 90 6.76 14.20 -0.39
CA ALA A 90 5.76 13.29 0.16
C ALA A 90 5.00 12.54 -0.95
N TRP A 91 4.36 11.43 -0.58
CA TRP A 91 3.50 10.68 -1.49
C TRP A 91 2.35 11.58 -1.99
N PRO A 92 1.86 11.42 -3.24
CA PRO A 92 1.00 12.44 -3.87
C PRO A 92 -0.28 12.82 -3.11
N ASP A 93 -0.89 11.89 -2.37
CA ASP A 93 -2.08 12.14 -1.55
C ASP A 93 -1.77 13.03 -0.32
N ILE A 94 -0.68 12.73 0.39
CA ILE A 94 -0.15 13.49 1.52
C ILE A 94 0.32 14.87 1.03
N ARG A 95 1.15 14.92 -0.02
CA ARG A 95 1.62 16.18 -0.62
C ARG A 95 0.46 17.11 -0.95
N LYS A 96 -0.56 16.59 -1.67
CA LYS A 96 -1.75 17.36 -2.03
C LYS A 96 -2.54 17.86 -0.82
N LYS A 97 -2.52 17.15 0.31
CA LYS A 97 -3.13 17.61 1.56
C LYS A 97 -2.30 18.71 2.21
N LEU A 98 -0.98 18.55 2.30
CA LEU A 98 -0.07 19.48 2.95
C LEU A 98 0.04 20.81 2.19
N GLU A 99 0.12 20.77 0.86
CA GLU A 99 0.17 21.98 0.02
C GLU A 99 -1.10 22.84 0.09
N LYS A 100 -2.23 22.26 0.48
CA LYS A 100 -3.50 22.99 0.70
C LYS A 100 -3.55 23.72 2.04
N ILE A 101 -2.62 23.45 2.94
CA ILE A 101 -2.57 24.12 4.23
C ILE A 101 -2.02 25.53 3.99
N GLU A 102 -2.77 26.54 4.42
CA GLU A 102 -2.34 27.94 4.34
C GLU A 102 -1.02 28.14 5.11
N ASP A 103 -0.10 28.86 4.47
CA ASP A 103 1.25 29.15 4.98
C ASP A 103 2.00 27.94 5.53
N TRP A 104 1.85 26.77 4.89
CA TRP A 104 2.52 25.54 5.31
C TRP A 104 4.06 25.69 5.38
N GLN A 105 4.64 26.56 4.56
CA GLN A 105 6.08 26.89 4.59
C GLN A 105 6.53 27.48 5.92
N ASN A 106 5.64 28.15 6.65
CA ASN A 106 5.89 28.77 7.96
C ASN A 106 5.39 27.90 9.12
N LYS A 107 4.64 26.82 8.85
CA LYS A 107 4.18 25.89 9.90
C LYS A 107 5.33 25.10 10.51
N SER A 108 5.09 24.62 11.73
CA SER A 108 6.03 23.72 12.39
C SER A 108 6.07 22.37 11.66
N LEU A 109 7.23 21.71 11.72
CA LEU A 109 7.38 20.38 11.14
C LEU A 109 6.44 19.36 11.81
N ASP A 110 6.20 19.51 13.11
CA ASP A 110 5.31 18.63 13.88
C ASP A 110 3.84 18.77 13.44
N ASP A 111 3.38 19.98 13.13
CA ASP A 111 2.04 20.20 12.60
C ASP A 111 1.85 19.53 11.24
N LEU A 112 2.87 19.65 10.36
CA LEU A 112 2.85 19.02 9.04
C LEU A 112 2.88 17.49 9.17
N LEU A 113 3.73 16.96 10.07
CA LEU A 113 3.81 15.52 10.34
C LEU A 113 2.47 14.97 10.84
N LYS A 114 1.79 15.70 11.75
CA LYS A 114 0.48 15.32 12.27
C LYS A 114 -0.58 15.27 11.18
N GLU A 115 -0.61 16.24 10.26
CA GLU A 115 -1.55 16.23 9.13
C GLU A 115 -1.23 15.11 8.12
N ALA A 116 0.05 14.86 7.85
CA ALA A 116 0.48 13.75 7.00
C ALA A 116 0.04 12.40 7.58
N GLN A 117 0.21 12.21 8.90
CA GLN A 117 -0.16 10.97 9.57
C GLN A 117 -1.66 10.68 9.47
N LYS A 118 -2.51 11.71 9.59
CA LYS A 118 -3.97 11.56 9.41
C LYS A 118 -4.33 11.05 8.03
N VAL A 119 -3.66 11.54 6.98
CA VAL A 119 -3.91 11.09 5.59
C VAL A 119 -3.48 9.65 5.42
N TYR A 120 -2.28 9.30 5.89
CA TYR A 120 -1.73 7.95 5.83
C TYR A 120 -2.66 6.92 6.51
N VAL A 121 -3.05 7.18 7.77
CA VAL A 121 -3.94 6.27 8.52
C VAL A 121 -5.30 6.14 7.85
N ARG A 122 -5.90 7.25 7.39
CA ARG A 122 -7.18 7.22 6.68
C ARG A 122 -7.13 6.36 5.42
N ARG A 123 -6.02 6.41 4.67
CA ARG A 123 -5.83 5.58 3.49
C ARG A 123 -5.80 4.09 3.84
N ASP A 124 -5.09 3.71 4.89
CA ASP A 124 -5.00 2.32 5.33
C ASP A 124 -6.35 1.80 5.83
N GLU A 125 -7.12 2.64 6.53
CA GLU A 125 -8.50 2.32 6.92
C GLU A 125 -9.40 2.07 5.71
N GLU A 126 -9.32 2.91 4.68
CA GLU A 126 -10.12 2.74 3.45
C GLU A 126 -9.70 1.49 2.67
N LYS A 127 -8.41 1.19 2.57
CA LYS A 127 -7.89 -0.08 2.03
C LYS A 127 -8.43 -1.28 2.82
N ALA A 128 -8.41 -1.22 4.15
CA ALA A 128 -8.92 -2.28 5.02
C ALA A 128 -10.43 -2.49 4.86
N LYS A 129 -11.21 -1.40 4.79
CA LYS A 129 -12.66 -1.45 4.52
C LYS A 129 -12.95 -2.06 3.15
N LEU A 130 -12.18 -1.72 2.12
CA LEU A 130 -12.33 -2.29 0.79
C LEU A 130 -12.04 -3.80 0.80
N LYS A 131 -10.93 -4.20 1.43
CA LYS A 131 -10.58 -5.62 1.61
C LYS A 131 -11.65 -6.41 2.36
N ALA A 132 -12.21 -5.83 3.42
CA ALA A 132 -13.30 -6.44 4.19
C ALA A 132 -14.59 -6.59 3.35
N LYS A 133 -14.95 -5.57 2.56
CA LYS A 133 -16.08 -5.65 1.61
C LYS A 133 -15.87 -6.76 0.60
N LEU A 134 -14.68 -6.87 0.02
CA LEU A 134 -14.35 -7.93 -0.94
C LEU A 134 -14.44 -9.33 -0.30
N MET A 135 -13.85 -9.53 0.88
CA MET A 135 -13.97 -10.80 1.60
C MET A 135 -15.43 -11.18 1.92
N ALA A 136 -16.27 -10.20 2.27
CA ALA A 136 -17.69 -10.42 2.52
C ALA A 136 -18.46 -10.85 1.27
N VAL A 137 -18.12 -10.30 0.09
CA VAL A 137 -18.68 -10.73 -1.20
C VAL A 137 -18.25 -12.17 -1.51
N THR A 138 -16.96 -12.48 -1.45
CA THR A 138 -16.44 -13.84 -1.71
C THR A 138 -17.02 -14.89 -0.75
N THR A 139 -17.21 -14.55 0.52
CA THR A 139 -17.80 -15.46 1.51
C THR A 139 -19.28 -15.73 1.22
N ARG A 140 -20.04 -14.72 0.78
CA ARG A 140 -21.44 -14.90 0.35
C ARG A 140 -21.53 -15.80 -0.88
N GLU A 141 -20.65 -15.64 -1.86
CA GLU A 141 -20.61 -16.51 -3.05
C GLU A 141 -20.30 -17.98 -2.69
N ASN A 142 -19.35 -18.21 -1.78
CA ASN A 142 -19.03 -19.55 -1.28
C ASN A 142 -20.22 -20.21 -0.52
N ASN A 143 -20.97 -19.44 0.26
CA ASN A 143 -22.17 -19.93 0.95
C ASN A 143 -23.33 -20.23 -0.02
N PHE A 144 -23.49 -19.44 -1.08
CA PHE A 144 -24.46 -19.74 -2.16
C PHE A 144 -24.12 -21.03 -2.91
N GLN A 145 -22.83 -21.31 -3.16
CA GLN A 145 -22.38 -22.55 -3.80
C GLN A 145 -22.54 -23.79 -2.89
N LYS A 146 -22.34 -23.64 -1.57
CA LYS A 146 -22.58 -24.74 -0.61
C LYS A 146 -24.07 -25.04 -0.42
N ASN A 147 -24.94 -24.03 -0.39
CA ASN A 147 -26.39 -24.22 -0.25
C ASN A 147 -27.06 -24.85 -1.49
N GLN A 148 -26.45 -24.81 -2.67
CA GLN A 148 -26.94 -25.54 -3.85
C GLN A 148 -26.57 -27.04 -3.87
N LYS A 149 -25.54 -27.47 -3.12
CA LYS A 149 -25.14 -28.89 -3.06
C LYS A 149 -25.98 -29.73 -2.09
N HIS A 150 -26.82 -29.11 -1.25
CA HIS A 150 -27.64 -29.80 -0.25
C HIS A 150 -29.13 -29.95 -0.60
N THR A 151 -29.58 -29.57 -1.80
CA THR A 151 -30.98 -29.73 -2.23
C THR A 151 -31.21 -30.90 -3.20
N GLY A 152 -30.29 -31.88 -3.25
CA GLY A 152 -30.44 -33.07 -4.08
C GLY A 152 -30.37 -34.36 -3.27
N THR A 153 -31.36 -35.25 -3.46
CA THR A 153 -31.58 -36.57 -2.85
C THR A 153 -32.49 -36.49 -1.60
N THR A 154 -33.70 -37.07 -1.60
CA THR A 154 -33.98 -38.51 -1.71
C THR A 154 -35.45 -38.80 -2.13
N SER A 155 -35.68 -40.05 -2.56
CA SER A 155 -36.94 -40.75 -2.90
C SER A 155 -37.21 -40.86 -4.41
N ARG A 156 -36.69 -41.89 -5.10
CA ARG A 156 -37.15 -43.30 -5.14
C ARG A 156 -38.52 -43.42 -5.81
N ASP A 157 -38.54 -43.67 -7.12
CA ASP A 157 -39.14 -44.88 -7.71
C ASP A 157 -38.92 -45.00 -9.22
N LYS A 158 -39.00 -46.25 -9.68
CA LYS A 158 -38.48 -46.82 -10.92
C LYS A 158 -39.50 -46.78 -12.09
N ILE A 159 -38.98 -47.15 -13.27
CA ILE A 159 -39.63 -47.84 -14.43
C ILE A 159 -40.02 -46.98 -15.66
N SER A 160 -39.14 -47.10 -16.67
CA SER A 160 -39.33 -47.59 -18.05
C SER A 160 -40.19 -46.86 -19.10
N ARG A 161 -39.53 -46.62 -20.25
CA ARG A 161 -39.94 -46.60 -21.69
C ARG A 161 -41.41 -46.98 -21.96
N ASP A 162 -42.19 -46.32 -22.83
CA ASP A 162 -42.02 -46.29 -24.30
C ASP A 162 -43.15 -45.47 -25.00
N ARG A 163 -42.87 -44.97 -26.23
CA ARG A 163 -43.76 -44.62 -27.37
C ARG A 163 -44.99 -43.67 -27.25
N GLY A 164 -44.99 -42.65 -28.14
CA GLY A 164 -46.06 -42.53 -29.17
C GLY A 164 -46.93 -41.25 -29.25
N LYS A 165 -46.63 -40.40 -30.25
CA LYS A 165 -47.50 -39.59 -31.15
C LYS A 165 -48.83 -38.93 -30.65
N GLU A 166 -48.82 -37.60 -30.75
CA GLU A 166 -49.70 -36.72 -31.57
C GLU A 166 -51.25 -36.80 -31.43
N LYS A 167 -51.89 -35.70 -30.97
CA LYS A 167 -52.83 -34.81 -31.72
C LYS A 167 -53.74 -33.96 -30.80
N ASN A 168 -54.03 -32.76 -31.28
CA ASN A 168 -54.81 -31.64 -30.74
C ASN A 168 -56.18 -31.95 -30.07
N ARG A 169 -56.50 -31.21 -28.98
CA ARG A 169 -57.72 -30.39 -28.78
C ARG A 169 -57.69 -29.67 -27.40
N ILE A 170 -57.85 -28.34 -27.41
CA ILE A 170 -58.08 -27.42 -26.27
C ILE A 170 -59.64 -27.35 -26.06
N PRO A 171 -60.27 -26.91 -24.93
CA PRO A 171 -59.78 -25.92 -23.96
C PRO A 171 -60.27 -25.96 -22.49
N ILE A 172 -59.76 -24.98 -21.73
CA ILE A 172 -60.29 -24.34 -20.50
C ILE A 172 -59.57 -24.64 -19.18
N GLN A 173 -58.73 -23.66 -18.81
CA GLN A 173 -58.50 -23.04 -17.50
C GLN A 173 -58.25 -23.95 -16.29
N THR A 174 -57.02 -23.88 -15.76
CA THR A 174 -56.74 -23.29 -14.43
C THR A 174 -55.23 -23.14 -14.20
N LYS A 175 -54.82 -21.92 -13.83
CA LYS A 175 -53.67 -21.53 -13.00
C LYS A 175 -52.40 -22.40 -13.04
N SER A 176 -51.36 -21.95 -13.74
CA SER A 176 -50.07 -21.67 -13.07
C SER A 176 -49.30 -20.58 -13.82
N GLN A 177 -49.12 -19.45 -13.17
CA GLN A 177 -48.09 -18.48 -13.51
C GLN A 177 -46.73 -19.13 -13.21
N GLN A 178 -46.08 -19.71 -14.22
CA GLN A 178 -44.63 -19.88 -14.17
C GLN A 178 -44.02 -18.94 -15.19
N HIS A 179 -44.05 -17.66 -14.84
CA HIS A 179 -43.08 -16.71 -15.35
C HIS A 179 -41.72 -17.30 -14.97
N SER A 180 -40.96 -17.78 -15.96
CA SER A 180 -39.55 -18.07 -15.80
C SER A 180 -38.91 -16.79 -15.26
N ARG A 181 -38.64 -16.75 -13.96
CA ARG A 181 -38.00 -15.59 -13.34
C ARG A 181 -36.67 -15.44 -14.06
N ASN A 182 -36.49 -14.35 -14.82
CA ASN A 182 -35.24 -13.99 -15.47
C ASN A 182 -34.24 -13.57 -14.40
N VAL A 183 -33.81 -14.50 -13.55
CA VAL A 183 -32.87 -14.27 -12.47
C VAL A 183 -31.46 -14.36 -13.03
N CYS A 184 -30.67 -13.34 -12.78
CA CYS A 184 -29.27 -13.30 -13.14
C CYS A 184 -28.46 -14.35 -12.35
N PHE A 185 -27.80 -15.26 -13.06
CA PHE A 185 -26.91 -16.28 -12.47
C PHE A 185 -25.64 -15.71 -11.79
N TYR A 186 -25.39 -14.40 -11.89
CA TYR A 186 -24.26 -13.75 -11.21
C TYR A 186 -24.70 -13.05 -9.93
N CYS A 187 -25.68 -12.14 -10.00
CA CYS A 187 -26.09 -11.34 -8.84
C CYS A 187 -27.40 -11.79 -8.18
N GLY A 188 -28.10 -12.77 -8.74
CA GLY A 188 -29.38 -13.27 -8.24
C GLY A 188 -30.56 -12.31 -8.39
N SER A 189 -30.40 -11.19 -9.11
CA SER A 189 -31.48 -10.21 -9.33
C SER A 189 -32.29 -10.54 -10.59
N GLU A 190 -33.59 -10.29 -10.55
CA GLU A 190 -34.48 -10.48 -11.70
C GLU A 190 -34.31 -9.37 -12.75
N GLY A 191 -34.69 -9.65 -14.00
CA GLY A 191 -34.73 -8.67 -15.09
C GLY A 191 -33.50 -8.60 -15.98
N HIS A 192 -32.44 -9.38 -15.71
CA HIS A 192 -31.27 -9.47 -16.58
C HIS A 192 -30.56 -10.81 -16.49
N TYR A 193 -29.83 -11.19 -17.55
CA TYR A 193 -28.97 -12.37 -17.57
C TYR A 193 -27.54 -12.03 -17.16
N ARG A 194 -26.76 -13.05 -16.76
CA ARG A 194 -25.35 -12.91 -16.34
C ARG A 194 -24.52 -12.00 -17.26
N ARG A 195 -24.62 -12.21 -18.58
CA ARG A 195 -23.88 -11.41 -19.58
C ARG A 195 -24.15 -9.90 -19.51
N ASN A 196 -25.32 -9.50 -19.01
CA ASN A 196 -25.76 -8.11 -18.88
C ASN A 196 -25.83 -7.68 -17.40
N CYS A 197 -25.10 -8.36 -16.51
CA CYS A 197 -25.16 -8.08 -15.09
C CYS A 197 -24.40 -6.79 -14.73
N PRO A 198 -25.08 -5.76 -14.20
CA PRO A 198 -24.42 -4.52 -13.80
C PRO A 198 -23.36 -4.74 -12.72
N LYS A 199 -23.63 -5.66 -11.77
CA LYS A 199 -22.66 -6.01 -10.72
C LYS A 199 -21.40 -6.64 -11.31
N GLN A 200 -21.55 -7.52 -12.30
CA GLN A 200 -20.39 -8.16 -12.95
C GLN A 200 -19.50 -7.14 -13.66
N VAL A 201 -20.09 -6.13 -14.29
CA VAL A 201 -19.35 -5.05 -14.95
C VAL A 201 -18.59 -4.20 -13.93
N ILE A 202 -19.21 -3.93 -12.78
CA ILE A 202 -18.58 -3.17 -11.69
C ILE A 202 -17.43 -3.97 -11.07
N ASP A 203 -17.65 -5.24 -10.74
CA ASP A 203 -16.64 -6.10 -10.10
C ASP A 203 -15.44 -6.35 -11.03
N LEU A 204 -15.66 -6.47 -12.34
CA LEU A 204 -14.58 -6.55 -13.34
C LEU A 204 -13.77 -5.25 -13.45
N LYS A 205 -14.41 -4.09 -13.34
CA LYS A 205 -13.70 -2.79 -13.33
C LYS A 205 -12.84 -2.65 -12.07
N ILE A 206 -13.39 -3.01 -10.91
CA ILE A 206 -12.66 -3.02 -9.64
C ILE A 206 -11.46 -3.96 -9.72
N PHE A 207 -11.64 -5.17 -10.25
CA PHE A 207 -10.54 -6.13 -10.41
C PHE A 207 -9.44 -5.62 -11.36
N LYS A 208 -9.82 -4.93 -12.45
CA LYS A 208 -8.86 -4.37 -13.41
C LYS A 208 -8.09 -3.18 -12.84
N GLU A 209 -8.75 -2.32 -12.05
CA GLU A 209 -8.10 -1.22 -11.35
C GLU A 209 -7.10 -1.75 -10.30
N MET A 210 -7.42 -2.84 -9.61
CA MET A 210 -6.51 -3.49 -8.65
C MET A 210 -5.32 -4.21 -9.31
N SER A 211 -5.48 -4.77 -10.51
CA SER A 211 -4.37 -5.45 -11.21
C SER A 211 -3.38 -4.47 -11.84
N THR A 212 -3.78 -3.21 -12.05
CA THR A 212 -2.86 -2.11 -12.37
C THR A 212 -2.17 -1.51 -11.14
N GLU A 213 -2.46 -1.99 -9.92
CA GLU A 213 -1.83 -1.55 -8.66
C GLU A 213 -0.64 -2.43 -8.21
N GLU A 214 -0.33 -3.51 -8.95
CA GLU A 214 0.75 -4.48 -8.63
C GLU A 214 1.99 -4.39 -9.56
N GLU A 215 2.01 -3.54 -10.58
CA GLU A 215 3.20 -3.21 -11.41
C GLU A 215 3.75 -1.81 -11.09
#